data_AF-A0A183TLU6-F1
#
_entry.id   AF-A0A183TLU6-F1
#
_cell.length_a   1.000
_cell.length_b   1.000
_cell.length_c   1.000
_cell.angle_alpha   90.00
_cell.angle_beta   90.00
_cell.angle_gamma   90.00
#
_symmetry.space_group_name_H-M   'P 1'
#
loop_
_entity.id
_entity.type
_entity.pdbx_description
1 polymer ?
#
loop_
_entity_poly.entity_id
_entity_poly.type
_entity_poly.pdbx_seq_one_letter_code
_entity_poly.pdbx_strand_id
1 'polypeptide(L)'
;LSDTIQSTALDVLGRARQPHQDWFDDNDAAINALLVKKNQLHEDCVDRFTAANKTAFFRSHRLVQQRMWEMQDAWMTYNAEEIQGYEDQNKWKNFFATTKAVNGPPVEGFAPLLSADGRTLLIEKMQILKRWAEHFTSVRNQPSTISDTVIDGLSETIRAVQ
;
A
#
# COMPACT_ATOMS: atom_id res chain seq x y z
N LEU A 1 7.03 -2.86 31.30
CA LEU A 1 6.22 -4.01 30.81
C LEU A 1 6.31 -4.13 29.30
N SER A 2 5.88 -3.13 28.51
CA SER A 2 6.08 -3.12 27.04
C SER A 2 7.56 -3.25 26.65
N ASP A 3 8.44 -2.46 27.26
CA ASP A 3 9.87 -2.45 26.90
C ASP A 3 10.58 -3.76 27.27
N THR A 4 10.17 -4.39 28.37
CA THR A 4 10.68 -5.69 28.81
C THR A 4 10.28 -6.79 27.82
N ILE A 5 9.04 -6.78 27.36
CA ILE A 5 8.52 -7.75 26.38
C ILE A 5 9.21 -7.56 25.03
N GLN A 6 9.40 -6.31 24.58
CA GLN A 6 10.12 -6.01 23.34
C GLN A 6 11.58 -6.44 23.40
N SER A 7 12.28 -6.17 24.52
CA SER A 7 13.68 -6.56 24.70
C SER A 7 13.85 -8.08 24.71
N THR A 8 12.97 -8.82 25.40
CA THR A 8 13.02 -10.29 25.43
C THR A 8 12.65 -10.89 24.07
N ALA A 9 11.68 -10.32 23.35
CA ALA A 9 11.33 -10.77 22.00
C ALA A 9 12.49 -10.56 21.01
N LEU A 10 13.21 -9.44 21.13
CA LEU A 10 14.36 -9.14 20.26
C LEU A 10 15.56 -10.05 20.54
N ASP A 11 15.78 -10.41 21.81
CA ASP A 11 16.87 -11.30 22.26
C ASP A 11 16.61 -12.78 21.87
N VAL A 12 15.34 -13.21 21.92
CA VAL A 12 14.95 -14.61 21.63
C VAL A 12 14.77 -14.87 20.13
N LEU A 13 14.17 -13.93 19.39
CA LEU A 13 13.81 -14.13 17.98
C LEU A 13 14.81 -13.48 17.02
N GLY A 14 15.65 -12.56 17.51
CA GLY A 14 16.46 -11.69 16.66
C GLY A 14 15.59 -10.72 15.84
N ARG A 15 16.21 -9.69 15.25
CA ARG A 15 15.57 -8.99 14.12
C ARG A 15 15.79 -9.83 12.87
N ALA A 16 14.70 -10.30 12.28
CA ALA A 16 14.74 -10.74 10.89
C ALA A 16 15.08 -9.53 10.02
N ARG A 17 16.35 -9.40 9.63
CA ARG A 17 16.74 -8.58 8.48
C ARG A 17 16.22 -9.30 7.25
N GLN A 18 14.98 -9.05 6.90
CA GLN A 18 14.54 -9.28 5.53
C GLN A 18 15.41 -8.35 4.69
N PRO A 19 16.18 -8.85 3.70
CA PRO A 19 16.91 -7.97 2.79
C PRO A 19 15.89 -7.27 1.91
N HIS A 20 15.21 -6.29 2.48
CA HIS A 20 14.39 -5.35 1.75
C HIS A 20 15.35 -4.36 1.13
N GLN A 21 15.31 -4.25 -0.19
CA GLN A 21 15.94 -3.13 -0.89
C GLN A 21 15.04 -1.90 -0.79
N ASP A 22 14.45 -1.64 0.38
CA ASP A 22 13.78 -0.36 0.59
C ASP A 22 14.79 0.67 1.08
N TRP A 23 14.46 1.93 0.88
CA TRP A 23 15.34 3.04 1.23
C TRP A 23 15.48 3.23 2.74
N PHE A 24 14.73 2.50 3.58
CA PHE A 24 14.75 2.71 5.03
C PHE A 24 16.00 2.10 5.67
N ASP A 25 16.36 0.86 5.33
CA ASP A 25 17.45 0.12 5.98
C ASP A 25 18.80 0.88 5.92
N ASP A 26 19.13 1.46 4.77
CA ASP A 26 20.37 2.24 4.57
C ASP A 26 20.35 3.60 5.32
N ASN A 27 19.15 4.10 5.63
CA ASN A 27 18.93 5.41 6.26
C ASN A 27 18.55 5.30 7.75
N ASP A 28 18.48 4.08 8.30
CA ASP A 28 17.99 3.79 9.65
C ASP A 28 18.66 4.66 10.72
N ALA A 29 19.99 4.79 10.71
CA ALA A 29 20.71 5.57 11.69
C ALA A 29 20.36 7.07 11.62
N ALA A 30 20.23 7.62 10.41
CA ALA A 30 19.88 9.01 10.18
C ALA A 30 18.43 9.31 10.58
N ILE A 31 17.50 8.40 10.23
CA ILE A 31 16.09 8.49 10.59
C ILE A 31 15.94 8.43 12.12
N ASN A 32 16.59 7.48 12.78
CA ASN A 32 16.55 7.34 14.24
C ASN A 32 17.08 8.59 14.95
N ALA A 33 18.18 9.19 14.48
CA ALA A 33 18.70 10.43 15.06
C ALA A 33 17.70 11.61 14.97
N LEU A 34 17.01 11.75 13.84
CA LEU A 34 15.98 12.78 13.64
C LEU A 34 14.75 12.53 14.54
N LEU A 35 14.34 11.27 14.67
CA LEU A 35 13.22 10.86 15.53
C LEU A 35 13.51 11.09 17.00
N VAL A 36 14.71 10.76 17.48
CA VAL A 36 15.14 11.03 18.87
C VAL A 36 14.99 12.51 19.19
N LYS A 37 15.48 13.39 18.31
CA LYS A 37 15.38 14.85 18.51
C LYS A 37 13.94 15.35 18.48
N LYS A 38 13.11 14.85 17.54
CA LYS A 38 11.68 15.20 17.47
C LYS A 38 10.94 14.76 18.73
N ASN A 39 11.24 13.56 19.25
CA ASN A 39 10.59 13.02 20.44
C ASN A 39 11.00 13.80 21.68
N GLN A 40 12.27 14.19 21.84
CA GLN A 40 12.67 15.07 22.94
C GLN A 40 11.90 16.40 22.92
N LEU A 41 11.77 17.03 21.75
CA LEU A 41 11.04 18.29 21.60
C LEU A 41 9.52 18.12 21.77
N HIS A 42 9.00 16.93 21.52
CA HIS A 42 7.61 16.58 21.82
C HIS A 42 7.40 16.52 23.34
N GLU A 43 8.26 15.82 24.06
CA GLU A 43 8.20 15.75 25.53
C GLU A 43 8.31 17.15 26.15
N ASP A 44 9.27 17.97 25.70
CA ASP A 44 9.41 19.36 26.19
C ASP A 44 8.16 20.21 25.91
N CYS A 45 7.45 19.95 24.82
CA CYS A 45 6.20 20.63 24.46
C CYS A 45 5.02 20.18 25.33
N VAL A 46 4.95 18.88 25.63
CA VAL A 46 3.92 18.29 26.48
C VAL A 46 4.11 18.72 27.94
N ASP A 47 5.32 18.63 28.47
CA ASP A 47 5.67 19.04 29.84
C ASP A 47 5.47 20.56 30.02
N ARG A 48 5.93 21.34 29.04
CA ARG A 48 5.87 22.80 29.09
C ARG A 48 5.36 23.37 27.78
N PHE A 49 4.05 23.61 27.73
CA PHE A 49 3.36 24.14 26.56
C PHE A 49 3.58 25.65 26.34
N THR A 50 4.81 26.02 25.98
CA THR A 50 5.19 27.39 25.61
C THR A 50 5.17 27.59 24.10
N ALA A 51 5.00 28.84 23.64
CA ALA A 51 5.06 29.18 22.21
C ALA A 51 6.40 28.77 21.56
N ALA A 52 7.51 28.88 22.32
CA ALA A 52 8.83 28.45 21.87
C ALA A 52 8.92 26.93 21.68
N ASN A 53 8.47 26.14 22.67
CA ASN A 53 8.49 24.66 22.59
C ASN A 53 7.59 24.14 21.47
N LYS A 54 6.38 24.71 21.33
CA LYS A 54 5.47 24.40 20.22
C LYS A 54 6.15 24.65 18.87
N THR A 55 6.80 25.80 18.72
CA THR A 55 7.52 26.16 17.49
C THR A 55 8.68 25.21 17.21
N ALA A 56 9.46 24.84 18.24
CA ALA A 56 10.58 23.92 18.11
C ALA A 56 10.12 22.51 17.69
N PHE A 57 9.05 21.99 18.29
CA PHE A 57 8.46 20.70 17.90
C PHE A 57 8.01 20.70 16.44
N PHE A 58 7.20 21.66 16.00
CA PHE A 58 6.72 21.71 14.61
C PHE A 58 7.86 21.90 13.60
N ARG A 59 8.90 22.66 13.94
CA ARG A 59 10.11 22.76 13.10
C ARG A 59 10.80 21.42 12.96
N SER A 60 10.97 20.68 14.05
CA SER A 60 11.59 19.34 14.03
C SER A 60 10.74 18.33 13.24
N HIS A 61 9.42 18.39 13.38
CA HIS A 61 8.50 17.54 12.63
C HIS A 61 8.60 17.78 11.13
N ARG A 62 8.62 19.05 10.70
CA ARG A 62 8.81 19.41 9.28
C ARG A 62 10.16 18.93 8.75
N LEU A 63 11.23 19.04 9.55
CA LEU A 63 12.56 18.57 9.17
C LEU A 63 12.58 17.04 8.99
N VAL A 64 11.96 16.29 9.91
CA VAL A 64 11.83 14.83 9.79
C VAL A 64 11.11 14.49 8.50
N GLN A 65 9.94 15.09 8.24
CA GLN A 65 9.18 14.84 7.01
C GLN A 65 10.00 15.17 5.77
N GLN A 66 10.67 16.32 5.73
CA GLN A 66 11.50 16.72 4.61
C GLN A 66 12.62 15.72 4.34
N ARG A 67 13.37 15.31 5.36
CA ARG A 67 14.47 14.35 5.21
C ARG A 67 13.97 12.98 4.74
N MET A 68 12.82 12.56 5.25
CA MET A 68 12.17 11.32 4.85
C MET A 68 11.81 11.34 3.36
N TRP A 69 11.29 12.47 2.87
CA TRP A 69 11.02 12.66 1.45
C TRP A 69 12.28 12.69 0.59
N GLU A 70 13.33 13.40 1.02
CA GLU A 70 14.60 13.47 0.28
C GLU A 70 15.26 12.09 0.14
N MET A 71 15.23 11.28 1.19
CA MET A 71 15.79 9.93 1.17
C MET A 71 15.01 9.00 0.24
N GLN A 72 13.67 9.08 0.27
CA GLN A 72 12.82 8.32 -0.63
C GLN A 72 13.03 8.73 -2.10
N ASP A 73 13.11 10.03 -2.37
CA ASP A 73 13.27 10.57 -3.72
C ASP A 73 14.63 10.18 -4.34
N ALA A 74 15.70 10.22 -3.54
CA ALA A 74 17.02 9.75 -3.95
C ALA A 74 17.01 8.26 -4.34
N TRP A 75 16.34 7.43 -3.54
CA TRP A 75 16.19 6.01 -3.86
C TRP A 75 15.32 5.78 -5.10
N MET A 76 14.21 6.51 -5.26
CA MET A 76 13.37 6.43 -6.47
C MET A 76 14.15 6.79 -7.72
N THR A 77 14.99 7.84 -7.65
CA THR A 77 15.86 8.27 -8.75
C THR A 77 16.86 7.17 -9.10
N TYR A 78 17.54 6.60 -8.11
CA TYR A 78 18.48 5.49 -8.31
C TYR A 78 17.83 4.29 -9.00
N ASN A 79 16.65 3.87 -8.52
CA ASN A 79 15.94 2.73 -9.12
C ASN A 79 15.46 3.03 -10.55
N ALA A 80 15.02 4.26 -10.83
CA ALA A 80 14.62 4.65 -12.17
C ALA A 80 15.80 4.57 -13.16
N GLU A 81 16.98 5.06 -12.76
CA GLU A 81 18.20 4.96 -13.55
C GLU A 81 18.64 3.49 -13.75
N GLU A 82 18.52 2.65 -12.72
CA GLU A 82 18.86 1.24 -12.82
C GLU A 82 17.93 0.48 -13.78
N ILE A 83 16.62 0.71 -13.66
CA ILE A 83 15.60 0.12 -14.53
C ILE A 83 15.82 0.55 -15.98
N GLN A 84 16.05 1.83 -16.23
CA GLN A 84 16.37 2.34 -17.57
C GLN A 84 17.65 1.70 -18.11
N GLY A 85 18.69 1.60 -17.29
CA GLY A 85 19.95 0.97 -17.68
C GLY A 85 19.80 -0.50 -18.10
N TYR A 86 18.85 -1.24 -17.51
CA TYR A 86 18.55 -2.61 -17.95
C TYR A 86 17.76 -2.65 -19.26
N GLU A 87 16.85 -1.71 -19.48
CA GLU A 87 16.12 -1.58 -20.74
C GLU A 87 17.09 -1.28 -21.91
N ASP A 88 17.97 -0.29 -21.73
CA ASP A 88 18.95 0.13 -22.74
C ASP A 88 19.90 -1.02 -23.13
N GLN A 89 20.17 -1.93 -22.19
CA GLN A 89 21.02 -3.11 -22.39
C GLN A 89 20.24 -4.36 -22.83
N ASN A 90 18.92 -4.24 -23.07
CA ASN A 90 18.02 -5.35 -23.42
C ASN A 90 18.05 -6.51 -22.39
N LYS A 91 18.32 -6.20 -21.11
CA LYS A 91 18.44 -7.16 -20.00
C LYS A 91 17.09 -7.39 -19.33
N TRP A 92 16.13 -7.93 -20.08
CA TRP A 92 14.73 -8.10 -19.63
C TRP A 92 14.56 -8.82 -18.29
N LYS A 93 15.37 -9.85 -18.00
CA LYS A 93 15.30 -10.57 -16.71
C LYS A 93 15.56 -9.66 -15.51
N ASN A 94 16.53 -8.75 -15.64
CA ASN A 94 16.90 -7.85 -14.55
C ASN A 94 15.89 -6.70 -14.42
N PHE A 95 15.42 -6.15 -15.54
CA PHE A 95 14.34 -5.17 -15.57
C PHE A 95 13.10 -5.65 -14.78
N PHE A 96 12.65 -6.89 -15.03
CA PHE A 96 11.51 -7.46 -14.31
C PHE A 96 11.82 -7.74 -12.84
N ALA A 97 13.06 -8.13 -12.51
CA ALA A 97 13.47 -8.36 -11.12
C ALA A 97 13.49 -7.05 -10.31
N THR A 98 14.13 -6.00 -10.82
CA THR A 98 14.22 -4.68 -10.16
C THR A 98 12.85 -4.00 -10.06
N THR A 99 12.03 -4.04 -11.12
CA THR A 99 10.65 -3.51 -11.07
C THR A 99 9.82 -4.21 -9.99
N LYS A 100 10.02 -5.52 -9.79
CA LYS A 100 9.34 -6.26 -8.72
C LYS A 100 9.86 -5.90 -7.33
N ALA A 101 11.15 -5.60 -7.20
CA ALA A 101 11.77 -5.18 -5.94
C ALA A 101 11.28 -3.78 -5.49
N VAL A 102 11.13 -2.82 -6.41
CA VAL A 102 10.65 -1.45 -6.11
C VAL A 102 9.21 -1.44 -5.61
N ASN A 103 8.35 -2.30 -6.16
CA ASN A 103 6.94 -2.37 -5.77
C ASN A 103 6.70 -3.06 -4.42
N GLY A 104 7.76 -3.49 -3.73
CA GLY A 104 7.68 -4.17 -2.45
C GLY A 104 7.28 -5.64 -2.57
N PRO A 105 7.14 -6.35 -1.43
CA PRO A 105 6.73 -7.74 -1.44
C PRO A 105 5.35 -7.85 -2.11
N PRO A 106 5.12 -8.86 -2.97
CA PRO A 106 3.79 -9.14 -3.46
C PRO A 106 2.87 -9.26 -2.25
N VAL A 107 1.81 -8.47 -2.20
CA VAL A 107 0.72 -8.68 -1.24
C VAL A 107 0.05 -9.99 -1.66
N GLU A 108 0.63 -11.11 -1.26
CA GLU A 108 0.13 -12.45 -1.55
C GLU A 108 -0.97 -12.83 -0.55
N GLY A 109 -1.83 -11.86 -0.24
CA GLY A 109 -3.04 -12.02 0.52
C GLY A 109 -4.23 -11.74 -0.39
N PHE A 110 -4.95 -12.78 -0.79
CA PHE A 110 -6.29 -12.55 -1.33
C PHE A 110 -7.13 -11.91 -0.22
N ALA A 111 -7.79 -10.80 -0.54
CA ALA A 111 -8.73 -10.18 0.40
C ALA A 111 -9.81 -11.23 0.77
N PRO A 112 -10.02 -11.52 2.06
CA PRO A 112 -11.09 -12.43 2.47
C PRO A 112 -12.44 -11.95 1.93
N LEU A 113 -13.22 -12.87 1.37
CA LEU A 113 -14.55 -12.56 0.83
C LEU A 113 -15.65 -13.17 1.66
N LEU A 114 -16.83 -12.56 1.69
CA LEU A 114 -18.01 -13.19 2.27
C LEU A 114 -18.60 -14.24 1.32
N SER A 115 -19.04 -15.36 1.89
CA SER A 115 -19.87 -16.36 1.22
C SER A 115 -21.17 -15.76 0.69
N ALA A 116 -21.87 -16.49 -0.18
CA ALA A 116 -23.10 -16.00 -0.81
C ALA A 116 -24.22 -15.70 0.19
N ASP A 117 -24.24 -16.39 1.32
CA ASP A 117 -25.16 -16.19 2.44
C ASP A 117 -24.69 -15.12 3.45
N GLY A 118 -23.49 -14.56 3.26
CA GLY A 118 -22.91 -13.52 4.12
C GLY A 118 -22.42 -13.99 5.49
N ARG A 119 -22.40 -15.30 5.77
CA ARG A 119 -22.13 -15.84 7.12
C ARG A 119 -20.70 -16.28 7.35
N THR A 120 -19.95 -16.57 6.29
CA THR A 120 -18.60 -17.14 6.38
C THR A 120 -17.61 -16.29 5.62
N LEU A 121 -16.45 -16.03 6.23
CA LEU A 121 -15.30 -15.42 5.54
C LEU A 121 -14.50 -16.52 4.82
N LEU A 122 -14.44 -16.39 3.51
CA LEU A 122 -13.66 -17.23 2.61
C LEU A 122 -12.24 -16.68 2.53
N ILE A 123 -11.30 -17.44 3.09
CA ILE A 123 -9.86 -17.11 3.13
C ILE A 123 -9.04 -17.99 2.18
N GLU A 124 -9.59 -19.13 1.77
CA GLU A 124 -8.92 -20.04 0.83
C GLU A 124 -9.09 -19.58 -0.62
N LYS A 125 -7.99 -19.54 -1.37
CA LYS A 125 -7.93 -19.08 -2.77
C LYS A 125 -8.98 -19.75 -3.68
N MET A 126 -9.20 -21.06 -3.55
CA MET A 126 -10.19 -21.77 -4.37
C MET A 126 -11.62 -21.36 -4.04
N GLN A 127 -11.92 -21.12 -2.76
CA GLN A 127 -13.24 -20.69 -2.31
C GLN A 127 -13.53 -19.25 -2.76
N ILE A 128 -12.53 -18.37 -2.68
CA ILE A 128 -12.58 -17.00 -3.19
C ILE A 128 -12.86 -16.97 -4.70
N LEU A 129 -12.13 -17.77 -5.49
CA LEU A 129 -12.34 -17.85 -6.94
C LEU A 129 -13.72 -18.39 -7.30
N LYS A 130 -14.21 -19.41 -6.58
CA LYS A 130 -15.56 -19.94 -6.76
C LYS A 130 -16.62 -18.88 -6.46
N ARG A 131 -16.45 -18.13 -5.36
CA ARG A 131 -17.38 -17.06 -4.97
C ARG A 131 -17.42 -15.93 -6.01
N TRP A 132 -16.28 -15.56 -6.59
CA TRP A 132 -16.24 -14.61 -7.69
C TRP A 132 -17.04 -15.09 -8.90
N ALA A 133 -16.89 -16.35 -9.29
CA ALA A 133 -17.64 -16.93 -10.42
C ALA A 133 -19.16 -16.90 -10.16
N GLU A 134 -19.60 -17.22 -8.94
CA GLU A 134 -21.01 -17.12 -8.53
C GLU A 134 -21.52 -15.68 -8.62
N HIS A 135 -20.76 -14.71 -8.10
CA HIS A 135 -21.14 -13.30 -8.12
C HIS A 135 -21.29 -12.77 -9.55
N PHE A 136 -20.30 -13.00 -10.42
CA PHE A 136 -20.36 -12.55 -11.82
C PHE A 136 -21.49 -13.22 -12.61
N THR A 137 -21.78 -14.49 -12.30
CA THR A 137 -22.92 -15.19 -12.90
C THR A 137 -24.25 -14.56 -12.49
N SER A 138 -24.40 -14.21 -11.20
CA SER A 138 -25.59 -13.53 -10.69
C SER A 138 -25.77 -12.13 -11.28
N VAL A 139 -24.69 -11.35 -11.37
CA VAL A 139 -24.74 -9.98 -11.92
C VAL A 139 -25.08 -10.00 -13.40
N ARG A 140 -24.48 -10.93 -14.18
CA ARG A 140 -24.70 -10.99 -15.62
C ARG A 140 -26.08 -11.54 -16.01
N ASN A 141 -26.66 -12.41 -15.18
CA ASN A 141 -27.95 -13.03 -15.45
C ASN A 141 -29.11 -12.32 -14.72
N GLN A 142 -28.89 -11.12 -14.18
CA GLN A 142 -29.94 -10.36 -13.53
C GLN A 142 -30.99 -9.94 -14.58
N PRO A 143 -32.25 -10.37 -14.44
CA PRO A 143 -33.29 -10.00 -15.39
C PRO A 143 -33.48 -8.48 -15.37
N SER A 144 -33.36 -7.84 -16.54
CA SER A 144 -33.68 -6.44 -16.71
C SER A 144 -35.19 -6.30 -16.87
N THR A 145 -35.82 -5.51 -15.99
CA THR A 145 -37.22 -5.11 -16.15
C THR A 145 -37.29 -4.02 -17.22
N ILE A 146 -37.12 -4.40 -18.47
CA ILE A 146 -37.37 -3.49 -19.60
C ILE A 146 -38.90 -3.47 -19.78
N SER A 147 -39.50 -2.30 -19.63
CA SER A 147 -40.94 -2.12 -19.84
C SER A 147 -41.30 -2.38 -21.30
N ASP A 148 -42.39 -3.10 -21.54
CA ASP A 148 -42.89 -3.38 -22.90
C ASP A 148 -43.12 -2.10 -23.70
N THR A 149 -43.51 -1.00 -23.04
CA THR A 149 -43.64 0.33 -23.65
C THR A 149 -42.34 0.87 -24.26
N VAL A 150 -41.18 0.52 -23.70
CA VAL A 150 -39.86 0.92 -24.22
C VAL A 150 -39.49 0.05 -25.44
N ILE A 151 -39.91 -1.22 -25.45
CA ILE A 151 -39.69 -2.14 -26.57
C ILE A 151 -40.59 -1.76 -27.77
N ASP A 152 -41.83 -1.37 -27.50
CA ASP A 152 -42.77 -0.91 -28.51
C ASP A 152 -42.31 0.42 -29.15
N GLY A 153 -41.83 1.37 -28.35
CA GLY A 153 -41.28 2.65 -28.85
C GLY A 153 -40.01 2.51 -29.72
N LEU A 154 -39.17 1.50 -29.45
CA LEU A 154 -38.02 1.15 -30.30
C LEU A 154 -38.46 0.54 -31.64
N SER A 155 -39.54 -0.23 -31.64
CA SER A 155 -40.07 -0.85 -32.87
C SER A 155 -40.72 0.18 -33.80
N GLU A 156 -41.39 1.20 -33.25
CA GLU A 156 -41.97 2.30 -34.03
C GLU A 156 -40.91 3.20 -34.67
N THR A 157 -39.83 3.52 -33.93
CA THR A 157 -38.73 4.34 -34.44
C THR A 157 -37.94 3.67 -35.55
N ILE A 158 -37.77 2.34 -35.52
CA ILE A 158 -37.13 1.58 -36.61
C ILE A 158 -38.03 1.54 -37.86
N ARG A 159 -39.34 1.44 -37.69
CA ARG A 159 -40.31 1.40 -38.81
C ARG A 159 -40.52 2.76 -39.48
N ALA A 160 -40.21 3.87 -38.80
CA ALA A 160 -40.29 5.23 -39.34
C ALA A 160 -39.05 5.67 -40.16
N VAL A 161 -38.00 4.83 -40.24
CA VAL A 161 -36.72 5.13 -40.93
C VAL A 161 -36.57 4.33 -42.25
N GLN A 162 -37.59 3.57 -42.65
CA GLN A 162 -37.70 2.90 -43.96
C GLN A 162 -38.74 3.60 -44.85
#